data_AF-A0A9X7FYK6-F1
#
_entry.id   AF-A0A9X7FYK6-F1
#
_cell.length_a   1.000
_cell.length_b   1.000
_cell.length_c   1.000
_cell.angle_alpha   90.00
_cell.angle_beta   90.00
_cell.angle_gamma   90.00
#
_symmetry.space_group_name_H-M   'P 1'
#
loop_
_entity.id
_entity.type
_entity.pdbx_description
1 polymer ?
#
loop_
_entity_poly.entity_id
_entity_poly.type
_entity_poly.pdbx_seq_one_letter_code
_entity_poly.pdbx_strand_id
1 'polypeptide(L)'
;MKKNPYNFNEIPTELKNLPQWVLWRKEERNGKPTKIPYQANGEMAQANNRRTWSTFATAVKFYLEGDYDGIGFVFSRQDNYIG
;
A
#
# COMPACT_ATOMS: atom_id res chain seq x y z
N MET A 1 7.80 -15.78 10.43
CA MET A 1 7.13 -15.39 9.17
C MET A 1 5.78 -14.80 9.53
N LYS A 2 5.41 -13.62 9.00
CA LYS A 2 4.07 -13.06 9.18
C LYS A 2 3.04 -14.06 8.64
N LYS A 3 2.04 -14.41 9.46
CA LYS A 3 0.89 -15.18 8.98
C LYS A 3 0.11 -14.24 8.05
N ASN A 4 0.17 -14.48 6.75
CA ASN A 4 -0.56 -13.68 5.76
C ASN A 4 -1.97 -14.27 5.57
N PRO A 5 -3.03 -13.63 6.08
CA PRO A 5 -4.40 -14.11 5.86
C PRO A 5 -4.94 -13.76 4.48
N TYR A 6 -4.23 -12.94 3.69
CA TYR A 6 -4.73 -12.39 2.44
C TYR A 6 -4.31 -13.21 1.22
N ASN A 7 -5.29 -13.56 0.38
CA ASN A 7 -5.06 -14.14 -0.94
C ASN A 7 -4.83 -13.04 -1.98
N PHE A 8 -3.58 -12.65 -2.19
CA PHE A 8 -3.21 -11.62 -3.17
C PHE A 8 -3.51 -12.00 -4.64
N ASN A 9 -3.78 -13.27 -4.93
CA ASN A 9 -4.14 -13.69 -6.27
C ASN A 9 -5.53 -13.22 -6.70
N GLU A 10 -6.44 -13.00 -5.75
CA GLU A 10 -7.81 -12.54 -6.03
C GLU A 10 -7.90 -11.05 -6.38
N ILE A 11 -6.82 -10.28 -6.19
CA ILE A 11 -6.78 -8.88 -6.61
C ILE A 11 -6.83 -8.83 -8.16
N PRO A 12 -7.70 -8.03 -8.78
CA PRO A 12 -7.82 -7.94 -10.22
C PRO A 12 -6.49 -7.55 -10.90
N THR A 13 -6.20 -8.18 -12.04
CA THR A 13 -4.94 -8.00 -12.78
C THR A 13 -4.73 -6.54 -13.20
N GLU A 14 -5.81 -5.85 -13.57
CA GLU A 14 -5.81 -4.45 -13.94
C GLU A 14 -5.31 -3.52 -12.82
N LEU A 15 -5.61 -3.83 -11.55
CA LEU A 15 -5.09 -3.07 -10.40
C LEU A 15 -3.63 -3.44 -10.12
N LYS A 16 -3.27 -4.71 -10.26
CA LYS A 16 -1.88 -5.17 -10.08
C LYS A 16 -0.91 -4.51 -11.06
N ASN A 17 -1.39 -4.22 -12.28
CA ASN A 17 -0.60 -3.58 -13.34
C ASN A 17 -0.34 -2.09 -13.13
N LEU A 18 -1.01 -1.43 -12.17
CA LEU A 18 -0.83 -0.01 -11.90
C LEU A 18 0.21 0.22 -10.79
N PRO A 19 1.16 1.17 -10.96
CA PRO A 19 2.16 1.51 -9.94
C PRO A 19 1.56 2.46 -8.88
N GLN A 20 0.48 2.04 -8.24
CA GLN A 20 -0.30 2.85 -7.29
C GLN A 20 -0.44 2.15 -5.94
N TRP A 21 0.54 1.31 -5.59
CA TRP A 21 0.54 0.54 -4.36
C TRP A 21 1.44 1.16 -3.29
N VAL A 22 0.93 1.20 -2.07
CA VAL A 22 1.64 1.63 -0.87
C VAL A 22 1.57 0.55 0.19
N LEU A 23 2.45 0.63 1.18
CA LEU A 23 2.33 -0.12 2.44
C LEU A 23 1.56 0.74 3.43
N TRP A 24 1.07 0.17 4.53
CA TRP A 24 0.57 0.99 5.64
C TRP A 24 0.84 0.35 7.01
N ARG A 25 0.90 1.20 8.03
CA ARG A 25 0.93 0.82 9.45
C ARG A 25 -0.18 1.52 10.21
N LYS A 26 -0.69 0.88 11.25
CA LYS A 26 -1.58 1.48 12.24
C LYS A 26 -0.70 2.15 13.30
N GLU A 27 -0.77 3.47 13.37
CA GLU A 27 -0.03 4.26 14.34
C GLU A 27 -0.98 5.21 15.08
N GLU A 28 -0.62 5.61 16.30
CA GLU A 28 -1.40 6.60 17.04
C GLU A 28 -1.00 8.02 16.64
N ARG A 29 -1.98 8.81 16.21
CA ARG A 29 -1.79 10.23 15.91
C ARG A 29 -2.89 11.02 16.62
N ASN A 30 -2.50 11.97 17.46
CA ASN A 30 -3.43 12.78 18.27
C ASN A 30 -4.41 11.92 19.10
N GLY A 31 -3.91 10.84 19.72
CA GLY A 31 -4.72 9.93 20.54
C GLY A 31 -5.66 9.03 19.73
N LYS A 32 -5.53 8.96 18.40
CA LYS A 32 -6.38 8.15 17.53
C LYS A 32 -5.57 7.18 16.67
N PRO A 33 -5.99 5.91 16.54
CA PRO A 33 -5.37 4.99 15.61
C PRO A 33 -5.61 5.47 14.17
N THR A 34 -4.53 5.69 13.45
CA THR A 34 -4.48 6.23 12.10
C THR A 34 -3.71 5.26 11.19
N LYS A 35 -4.21 5.02 9.98
CA LYS A 35 -3.48 4.25 8.96
C LYS A 35 -2.53 5.19 8.25
N ILE A 36 -1.23 5.02 8.49
CA ILE A 36 -0.19 5.83 7.86
C ILE A 36 0.37 5.07 6.66
N PRO A 37 0.32 5.65 5.44
CA PRO A 37 0.86 5.01 4.26
C PRO A 37 2.39 5.16 4.20
N TYR A 38 3.05 4.11 3.71
CA TYR A 38 4.49 3.99 3.61
C TYR A 38 4.93 3.56 2.21
N GLN A 39 6.11 4.04 1.83
CA GLN A 39 6.84 3.66 0.65
C GLN A 39 7.62 2.35 0.90
N ALA A 40 8.11 1.72 -0.16
CA ALA A 40 8.94 0.52 -0.07
C ALA A 40 10.29 0.76 0.63
N ASN A 41 10.80 2.00 0.62
CA ASN A 41 12.05 2.38 1.30
C ASN A 41 11.87 2.65 2.81
N GLY A 42 10.65 2.56 3.34
CA GLY A 42 10.34 2.82 4.75
C GLY A 42 9.98 4.27 5.09
N GLU A 43 10.04 5.20 4.14
CA GLU A 43 9.53 6.56 4.33
C GLU A 43 8.01 6.64 4.18
N MET A 44 7.38 7.71 4.68
CA MET A 44 5.95 7.93 4.48
C MET A 44 5.63 8.16 3.00
N ALA A 45 4.56 7.54 2.52
CA ALA A 45 4.01 7.78 1.20
C ALA A 45 2.99 8.92 1.22
N GLN A 46 2.78 9.58 0.09
CA GLN A 46 1.83 10.68 -0.05
C GLN A 46 0.77 10.32 -1.08
N ALA A 47 -0.50 10.41 -0.70
CA ALA A 47 -1.63 10.05 -1.57
C ALA A 47 -1.78 10.94 -2.82
N ASN A 48 -1.07 12.06 -2.90
CA ASN A 48 -1.07 12.99 -4.04
C ASN A 48 0.25 12.99 -4.82
N ASN A 49 1.25 12.17 -4.45
CA ASN A 49 2.55 12.13 -5.13
C ASN A 49 2.88 10.71 -5.62
N ARG A 50 2.68 10.49 -6.93
CA ARG A 50 2.92 9.21 -7.62
C ARG A 50 4.33 8.66 -7.43
N ARG A 51 5.33 9.52 -7.19
CA ARG A 51 6.73 9.12 -6.96
C ARG A 51 6.94 8.36 -5.65
N THR A 52 5.98 8.49 -4.72
CA THR A 52 6.01 7.81 -3.43
C THR A 52 5.21 6.50 -3.44
N TRP A 53 4.67 6.09 -4.59
CA TRP A 53 3.97 4.83 -4.73
C TRP A 53 4.88 3.79 -5.38
N SER A 54 4.44 2.55 -5.39
CA SER A 54 5.22 1.43 -5.91
C SER A 54 4.35 0.46 -6.72
N THR A 55 4.99 -0.56 -7.26
CA THR A 55 4.30 -1.66 -7.94
C THR A 55 3.66 -2.60 -6.93
N PHE A 56 2.66 -3.36 -7.38
CA PHE A 56 2.04 -4.41 -6.57
C PHE A 56 3.05 -5.41 -6.02
N ALA A 57 3.95 -5.91 -6.88
CA ALA A 57 4.97 -6.89 -6.51
C ALA A 57 5.91 -6.35 -5.43
N THR A 58 6.32 -5.09 -5.55
CA THR A 58 7.15 -4.43 -4.54
C THR A 58 6.40 -4.29 -3.22
N ALA A 59 5.16 -3.80 -3.23
CA ALA A 59 4.37 -3.66 -2.00
C ALA A 59 4.14 -5.01 -1.30
N VAL A 60 3.80 -6.07 -2.04
CA VAL A 60 3.62 -7.42 -1.47
C VAL A 60 4.92 -7.95 -0.89
N LYS A 61 6.05 -7.81 -1.60
CA LYS A 61 7.36 -8.23 -1.10
C LYS A 61 7.67 -7.59 0.25
N PHE A 62 7.61 -6.26 0.33
CA PHE A 62 7.92 -5.54 1.56
C PHE A 62 6.90 -5.75 2.66
N TYR A 63 5.64 -6.03 2.34
CA TYR A 63 4.63 -6.43 3.33
C TYR A 63 4.97 -7.78 3.98
N LEU A 64 5.40 -8.76 3.18
CA LEU A 64 5.72 -10.11 3.67
C LEU A 64 7.04 -10.16 4.46
N GLU A 65 8.03 -9.36 4.07
CA GLU A 65 9.36 -9.30 4.69
C GLU A 65 9.43 -8.30 5.84
N GLY A 66 8.63 -7.24 5.79
CA GLY A 66 8.75 -6.08 6.68
C GLY A 66 7.66 -5.99 7.75
N ASP A 67 7.80 -4.96 8.59
CA ASP A 67 6.84 -4.70 9.65
C ASP A 67 5.68 -3.80 9.23
N TYR A 68 4.94 -4.16 8.19
CA TYR A 68 3.75 -3.42 7.75
C TYR A 68 2.45 -4.17 8.06
N ASP A 69 1.37 -3.43 8.33
CA ASP A 69 0.07 -4.02 8.66
C ASP A 69 -0.75 -4.40 7.41
N GLY A 70 -0.39 -3.83 6.26
CA GLY A 70 -0.97 -4.23 4.97
C GLY A 70 -0.42 -3.44 3.78
N ILE A 71 -1.00 -3.73 2.62
CA ILE A 71 -0.86 -2.95 1.39
C ILE A 71 -2.10 -2.09 1.17
N GLY A 72 -1.96 -1.01 0.39
CA GLY A 72 -3.04 -0.12 -0.02
C GLY A 72 -2.91 0.29 -1.48
N PHE A 73 -4.03 0.58 -2.11
CA PHE A 73 -4.10 1.13 -3.46
C PHE A 73 -4.49 2.60 -3.40
N VAL A 74 -3.81 3.45 -4.13
CA VAL A 74 -4.10 4.90 -4.18
C VAL A 74 -4.91 5.20 -5.43
N PHE A 75 -6.09 5.79 -5.26
CA PHE A 75 -6.91 6.30 -6.36
C PHE A 75 -6.28 7.56 -6.96
N SER A 76 -6.23 7.65 -8.29
CA SER A 76 -5.64 8.78 -8.99
C SER A 76 -6.61 9.39 -9.99
N ARG A 77 -6.55 10.71 -10.17
CA ARG A 77 -7.31 11.39 -11.25
C ARG A 77 -6.90 10.96 -12.66
N GLN A 78 -5.79 10.23 -12.79
CA GLN A 78 -5.26 9.74 -14.06
C GLN A 78 -5.75 8.34 -14.43
N ASP A 79 -6.52 7.71 -13.54
CA ASP A 79 -7.15 6.41 -13.78
C ASP A 79 -8.67 6.52 -13.70
N ASN A 80 -9.35 5.45 -14.11
CA ASN A 80 -10.81 5.39 -14.18
C ASN A 80 -11.45 4.78 -12.92
N TYR A 81 -10.75 4.75 -11.78
CA TYR A 81 -11.23 4.15 -10.54
C TYR A 81 -11.66 5.21 -9.52
N ILE A 82 -12.71 4.90 -8.75
CA ILE A 82 -13.26 5.73 -7.68
C ILE A 82 -13.35 4.86 -6.42
N GLY A 83 -13.05 5.42 -5.24
CA GLY A 83 -13.23 4.75 -3.95
C GLY A 83 -13.09 5.66 -2.75
#